data_AF-A0A4S4C9C4-F1
#
_entry.id   AF-A0A4S4C9C4-F1
#
_cell.length_a   1.000
_cell.length_b   1.000
_cell.length_c   1.000
_cell.angle_alpha   90.00
_cell.angle_beta   90.00
_cell.angle_gamma   90.00
#
_symmetry.space_group_name_H-M   'P 1'
#
loop_
_entity.id
_entity.type
_entity.pdbx_description
1 polymer ?
#
loop_
_entity_poly.entity_id
_entity_poly.type
_entity_poly.pdbx_seq_one_letter_code
_entity_poly.pdbx_strand_id
1 'polypeptide(L)'
;MKKLGLMMLIALTVAVTACGSNGNNGNNEEAATESASAAAETQAASDASENAGEEVTVVFPASVTNNDVEGATTEIKEAGATNIVDNGDGSATVTISHENLDKLKEKYHTEIENAISELQSDSGEGAAIVSLDYDRDTFQSYDITVNKAAYEADDGAVGLAIFGLSMQSIMYQVYTGVEETNISVAFNLIDESTGEVFDTQTLPEAQ
;
A
#
# COMPACT_ATOMS: atom_id res chain seq x y z
N MET A 1 -19.92 -31.88 -41.21
CA MET A 1 -21.04 -31.11 -40.63
C MET A 1 -20.44 -29.81 -40.09
N LYS A 2 -20.23 -28.84 -40.99
CA LYS A 2 -21.00 -27.60 -41.19
C LYS A 2 -20.95 -26.66 -39.98
N LYS A 3 -20.12 -25.62 -40.15
CA LYS A 3 -19.97 -24.41 -39.33
C LYS A 3 -21.29 -23.64 -39.26
N LEU A 4 -21.66 -23.18 -38.07
CA LEU A 4 -22.70 -22.18 -37.79
C LEU A 4 -22.38 -21.69 -36.36
N GLY A 5 -21.99 -20.46 -36.05
CA GLY A 5 -22.31 -19.17 -36.64
C GLY A 5 -23.23 -18.45 -35.67
N LEU A 6 -22.72 -17.52 -34.86
CA LEU A 6 -23.50 -16.35 -34.43
C LEU A 6 -22.57 -15.23 -33.96
N MET A 7 -22.22 -14.39 -34.91
CA MET A 7 -21.90 -12.99 -34.76
C MET A 7 -23.09 -12.28 -34.10
N MET A 8 -22.89 -11.63 -32.94
CA MET A 8 -23.81 -10.58 -32.49
C MET A 8 -23.03 -9.40 -31.94
N LEU A 9 -23.25 -8.29 -32.64
CA LEU A 9 -22.68 -6.98 -32.52
C LEU A 9 -23.62 -6.16 -31.63
N ILE A 10 -23.16 -5.66 -30.48
CA ILE A 10 -23.84 -4.59 -29.75
C ILE A 10 -22.79 -3.55 -29.36
N ALA A 11 -22.69 -2.54 -30.22
CA ALA A 11 -22.20 -1.23 -29.85
C ALA A 11 -23.40 -0.44 -29.33
N LEU A 12 -23.31 0.08 -28.11
CA LEU A 12 -24.20 1.17 -27.66
C LEU A 12 -23.39 2.13 -26.79
N THR A 13 -22.77 3.09 -27.46
CA THR A 13 -22.26 4.32 -26.87
C THR A 13 -23.45 5.19 -26.45
N VAL A 14 -23.49 5.61 -25.19
CA VAL A 14 -24.18 6.84 -24.77
C VAL A 14 -23.21 7.65 -23.91
N ALA A 15 -22.73 8.75 -24.48
CA ALA A 15 -22.11 9.84 -23.75
C ALA A 15 -23.20 10.80 -23.30
N VAL A 16 -23.20 11.21 -22.03
CA VAL A 16 -23.76 12.50 -21.60
C VAL A 16 -22.88 13.08 -20.50
N THR A 17 -22.14 14.13 -20.85
CA THR A 17 -21.54 15.12 -19.95
C THR A 17 -22.62 16.00 -19.31
N ALA A 18 -22.52 16.25 -18.00
CA ALA A 18 -23.06 17.48 -17.39
C ALA A 18 -22.22 17.86 -16.16
N CYS A 19 -21.33 18.83 -16.36
CA CYS A 19 -20.74 19.67 -15.33
C CYS A 19 -21.68 20.88 -15.13
N GLY A 20 -21.92 21.30 -13.88
CA GLY A 20 -22.80 22.44 -13.60
C GLY A 20 -22.88 22.80 -12.12
N SER A 21 -21.82 23.44 -11.62
CA SER A 21 -21.84 24.25 -10.39
C SER A 21 -22.68 25.52 -10.60
N ASN A 22 -23.37 25.99 -9.55
CA ASN A 22 -23.37 27.38 -9.05
C ASN A 22 -24.72 27.81 -8.42
N GLY A 23 -24.67 28.20 -7.13
CA GLY A 23 -25.29 29.46 -6.69
C GLY A 23 -26.57 29.46 -5.84
N ASN A 24 -26.37 29.53 -4.51
CA ASN A 24 -26.91 30.54 -3.58
C ASN A 24 -28.43 30.58 -3.23
N ASN A 25 -28.80 30.42 -1.95
CA ASN A 25 -29.10 31.50 -0.98
C ASN A 25 -30.15 31.12 0.10
N GLY A 26 -29.95 31.61 1.33
CA GLY A 26 -30.93 31.70 2.43
C GLY A 26 -30.83 30.57 3.47
N ASN A 27 -30.67 30.79 4.78
CA ASN A 27 -31.08 31.92 5.61
C ASN A 27 -30.12 32.10 6.81
N ASN A 28 -29.90 33.37 7.16
CA ASN A 28 -29.56 33.82 8.50
C ASN A 28 -30.74 33.55 9.46
N GLU A 29 -30.46 33.04 10.66
CA GLU A 29 -30.93 33.65 11.91
C GLU A 29 -30.14 33.11 13.11
N GLU A 30 -30.09 33.97 14.10
CA GLU A 30 -29.07 34.18 15.13
C GLU A 30 -29.61 33.75 16.50
N ALA A 31 -28.78 33.14 17.36
CA ALA A 31 -28.71 33.49 18.78
C ALA A 31 -27.64 32.68 19.54
N ALA A 32 -26.83 33.45 20.27
CA ALA A 32 -25.69 33.18 21.13
C ALA A 32 -25.83 32.04 22.15
N THR A 33 -24.70 31.48 22.63
CA THR A 33 -24.07 31.84 23.93
C THR A 33 -22.66 31.23 24.04
N GLU A 34 -21.72 32.00 24.58
CA GLU A 34 -20.30 31.66 24.81
C GLU A 34 -20.07 30.53 25.84
N SER A 35 -19.04 29.73 25.60
CA SER A 35 -18.06 29.38 26.64
C SER A 35 -16.74 28.92 26.03
N ALA A 36 -15.68 29.64 26.40
CA ALA A 36 -14.30 29.34 26.07
C ALA A 36 -13.81 28.14 26.87
N SER A 37 -13.11 27.23 26.20
CA SER A 37 -11.96 26.52 26.77
C SER A 37 -11.03 26.08 25.64
N ALA A 38 -9.84 26.65 25.67
CA ALA A 38 -8.73 26.33 24.78
C ALA A 38 -7.90 25.19 25.39
N ALA A 39 -7.66 24.16 24.58
CA ALA A 39 -6.48 23.28 24.58
C ALA A 39 -6.68 22.36 23.36
N ALA A 40 -6.17 22.68 22.18
CA ALA A 40 -4.76 22.55 21.76
C ALA A 40 -4.22 21.13 21.96
N GLU A 41 -4.49 20.24 21.00
CA GLU A 41 -3.55 19.20 20.55
C GLU A 41 -3.63 19.12 19.01
N THR A 42 -2.88 20.03 18.39
CA THR A 42 -2.35 19.86 17.04
C THR A 42 -0.93 19.36 17.21
N GLN A 43 -0.65 18.12 16.83
CA GLN A 43 0.66 17.72 16.30
C GLN A 43 0.61 16.30 15.71
N ALA A 44 0.34 16.25 14.40
CA ALA A 44 0.79 15.19 13.48
C ALA A 44 0.50 15.65 12.03
N ALA A 45 1.01 16.84 11.66
CA ALA A 45 1.03 17.34 10.28
C ALA A 45 1.82 18.65 10.26
N SER A 46 3.13 18.60 10.46
CA SER A 46 3.98 19.80 10.30
C SER A 46 5.31 19.56 9.61
N ASP A 47 5.48 18.43 8.90
CA ASP A 47 6.68 18.21 8.08
C ASP A 47 6.41 18.40 6.57
N ALA A 48 5.17 18.21 6.12
CA ALA A 48 4.82 18.24 4.68
C ALA A 48 4.91 19.63 4.01
N SER A 49 5.10 20.73 4.76
CA SER A 49 5.01 22.09 4.19
C SER A 49 6.34 22.83 4.06
N GLU A 50 7.42 22.43 4.74
CA GLU A 50 8.67 23.19 4.71
C GLU A 50 9.61 22.75 3.57
N ASN A 51 9.47 21.51 3.06
CA ASN A 51 10.36 20.92 2.05
C ASN A 51 9.71 20.62 0.69
N ALA A 52 8.51 21.12 0.41
CA ALA A 52 7.75 20.74 -0.81
C ALA A 52 8.49 20.99 -2.15
N GLY A 53 9.44 21.94 -2.17
CA GLY A 53 10.29 22.23 -3.33
C GLY A 53 11.68 21.58 -3.32
N GLU A 54 12.04 20.87 -2.26
CA GLU A 54 13.34 20.21 -2.14
C GLU A 54 13.32 18.83 -2.81
N GLU A 55 14.37 18.53 -3.57
CA GLU A 55 14.55 17.23 -4.21
C GLU A 55 15.30 16.27 -3.27
N VAL A 56 14.85 15.02 -3.28
CA VAL A 56 15.47 13.90 -2.59
C VAL A 56 15.81 12.79 -3.56
N THR A 57 16.65 11.89 -3.08
CA THR A 57 17.09 10.71 -3.83
C THR A 57 16.55 9.45 -3.17
N VAL A 58 15.94 8.58 -3.96
CA VAL A 58 15.51 7.23 -3.59
C VAL A 58 16.39 6.24 -4.33
N VAL A 59 16.87 5.21 -3.64
CA VAL A 59 17.62 4.11 -4.25
C VAL A 59 16.72 2.91 -4.37
N PHE A 60 16.54 2.40 -5.59
CA PHE A 60 15.88 1.14 -5.89
C PHE A 60 16.95 0.05 -5.95
N PRO A 61 16.99 -0.86 -4.97
CA PRO A 61 18.04 -1.88 -4.93
C PRO A 61 17.88 -2.93 -6.02
N ALA A 62 18.97 -3.63 -6.36
CA ALA A 62 18.97 -4.64 -7.42
C ALA A 62 17.98 -5.78 -7.14
N SER A 63 17.77 -6.11 -5.86
CA SER A 63 16.76 -7.08 -5.41
C SER A 63 15.32 -6.70 -5.75
N VAL A 64 15.02 -5.39 -5.80
CA VAL A 64 13.69 -4.87 -6.13
C VAL A 64 13.55 -4.69 -7.63
N THR A 65 14.59 -4.16 -8.30
CA THR A 65 14.53 -3.96 -9.75
C THR A 65 14.48 -5.26 -10.52
N ASN A 66 15.04 -6.35 -9.99
CA ASN A 66 15.13 -7.65 -10.67
C ASN A 66 15.76 -7.54 -12.08
N ASN A 67 16.74 -6.64 -12.25
CA ASN A 67 17.35 -6.25 -13.53
C ASN A 67 16.41 -5.57 -14.55
N ASP A 68 15.23 -5.12 -14.13
CA ASP A 68 14.30 -4.31 -14.90
C ASP A 68 14.12 -2.93 -14.24
N VAL A 69 15.09 -2.04 -14.44
CA VAL A 69 15.06 -0.67 -13.92
C VAL A 69 13.87 0.11 -14.47
N GLU A 70 13.52 -0.07 -15.74
CA GLU A 70 12.41 0.66 -16.37
C GLU A 70 11.07 0.27 -15.74
N GLY A 71 10.81 -1.03 -15.60
CA GLY A 71 9.62 -1.53 -14.93
C GLY A 71 9.54 -1.08 -13.47
N ALA A 72 10.61 -1.26 -12.71
CA ALA A 72 10.63 -0.97 -11.28
C ALA A 72 10.48 0.53 -10.95
N THR A 73 10.95 1.42 -11.82
CA THR A 73 10.89 2.87 -11.60
C THR A 73 9.70 3.56 -12.29
N THR A 74 8.82 2.79 -12.95
CA THR A 74 7.68 3.36 -13.70
C THR A 74 6.77 4.21 -12.82
N GLU A 75 6.40 3.72 -11.63
CA GLU A 75 5.46 4.43 -10.78
C GLU A 75 6.05 5.74 -10.21
N ILE A 76 7.29 5.70 -9.70
CA ILE A 76 7.96 6.90 -9.20
C ILE A 76 8.22 7.93 -10.31
N LYS A 77 8.42 7.47 -11.55
CA LYS A 77 8.49 8.31 -12.73
C LYS A 77 7.15 9.00 -13.02
N GLU A 78 6.05 8.25 -12.98
CA GLU A 78 4.69 8.79 -13.16
C GLU A 78 4.30 9.77 -12.04
N ALA A 79 4.82 9.55 -10.83
CA ALA A 79 4.66 10.45 -9.69
C ALA A 79 5.49 11.75 -9.82
N GLY A 80 6.29 11.91 -10.87
CA GLY A 80 7.01 13.15 -11.17
C GLY A 80 8.49 13.15 -10.80
N ALA A 81 9.16 12.00 -10.81
CA ALA A 81 10.62 11.95 -10.74
C ALA A 81 11.27 12.78 -11.86
N THR A 82 12.29 13.56 -11.52
CA THR A 82 13.00 14.46 -12.44
C THR A 82 14.20 13.79 -13.09
N ASN A 83 14.76 12.76 -12.45
CA ASN A 83 15.91 12.02 -12.96
C ASN A 83 15.89 10.57 -12.50
N ILE A 84 16.32 9.65 -13.37
CA ILE A 84 16.48 8.22 -13.09
C ILE A 84 17.82 7.79 -13.66
N VAL A 85 18.68 7.23 -12.82
CA VAL A 85 20.02 6.74 -13.18
C VAL A 85 20.07 5.25 -12.93
N ASP A 86 20.34 4.47 -13.97
CA ASP A 86 20.76 3.07 -13.84
C ASP A 86 22.24 3.04 -13.41
N ASN A 87 22.52 2.37 -12.30
CA ASN A 87 23.85 2.33 -11.71
C ASN A 87 24.75 1.24 -12.32
N GLY A 88 24.21 0.36 -13.17
CA GLY A 88 24.93 -0.71 -13.85
C GLY A 88 25.20 -1.96 -13.01
N ASP A 89 24.81 -1.96 -11.72
CA ASP A 89 24.82 -3.11 -10.82
C ASP A 89 23.43 -3.72 -10.60
N GLY A 90 22.45 -3.26 -11.38
CA GLY A 90 21.04 -3.63 -11.26
C GLY A 90 20.24 -2.66 -10.39
N SER A 91 20.88 -1.82 -9.57
CA SER A 91 20.17 -0.79 -8.81
C SER A 91 19.89 0.46 -9.65
N ALA A 92 18.97 1.31 -9.18
CA ALA A 92 18.69 2.60 -9.77
C ALA A 92 18.61 3.71 -8.71
N THR A 93 19.01 4.92 -9.10
CA THR A 93 18.94 6.11 -8.26
C THR A 93 17.96 7.09 -8.89
N VAL A 94 16.93 7.48 -8.14
CA VAL A 94 15.82 8.30 -8.61
C VAL A 94 15.77 9.61 -7.84
N THR A 95 15.70 10.73 -8.55
CA THR A 95 15.50 12.06 -7.97
C THR A 95 14.04 12.47 -8.11
N ILE A 96 13.42 12.92 -7.01
CA ILE A 96 12.01 13.32 -6.93
C ILE A 96 11.84 14.42 -5.88
N SER A 97 10.78 15.23 -5.95
CA SER A 97 10.47 16.16 -4.85
C SER A 97 10.00 15.43 -3.60
N HIS A 98 10.29 16.00 -2.42
CA HIS A 98 9.76 15.51 -1.14
C HIS A 98 8.24 15.33 -1.17
N GLU A 99 7.51 16.32 -1.70
CA GLU A 99 6.03 16.27 -1.77
C GLU A 99 5.53 15.05 -2.56
N ASN A 100 6.17 14.72 -3.69
CA ASN A 100 5.74 13.60 -4.51
C ASN A 100 6.15 12.26 -3.91
N LEU A 101 7.31 12.20 -3.23
CA LEU A 101 7.69 11.00 -2.47
C LEU A 101 6.73 10.76 -1.29
N ASP A 102 6.31 11.81 -0.59
CA ASP A 102 5.35 11.71 0.52
C ASP A 102 4.00 11.19 0.04
N LYS A 103 3.53 11.61 -1.14
CA LYS A 103 2.31 11.06 -1.75
C LYS A 103 2.43 9.58 -2.08
N LEU A 104 3.59 9.12 -2.56
CA LEU A 104 3.83 7.70 -2.82
C LEU A 104 3.84 6.89 -1.51
N LYS A 105 4.53 7.37 -0.47
CA LYS A 105 4.53 6.72 0.85
C LYS A 105 3.11 6.61 1.41
N GLU A 106 2.33 7.70 1.37
CA GLU A 106 0.95 7.72 1.85
C GLU A 106 0.04 6.77 1.04
N LYS A 107 0.22 6.73 -0.27
CA LYS A 107 -0.48 5.78 -1.15
C LYS A 107 -0.23 4.34 -0.70
N TYR A 108 1.04 3.94 -0.59
CA TYR A 108 1.38 2.56 -0.21
C TYR A 108 0.97 2.23 1.23
N HIS A 109 1.15 3.16 2.17
CA HIS A 109 0.63 3.01 3.53
C HIS A 109 -0.88 2.72 3.51
N THR A 110 -1.65 3.52 2.78
CA THR A 110 -3.10 3.32 2.65
C THR A 110 -3.47 2.01 1.96
N GLU A 111 -2.76 1.62 0.90
CA GLU A 111 -3.00 0.35 0.19
C GLU A 111 -2.72 -0.87 1.07
N ILE A 112 -1.63 -0.83 1.85
CA ILE A 112 -1.28 -1.89 2.81
C ILE A 112 -2.35 -2.00 3.90
N GLU A 113 -2.77 -0.88 4.49
CA GLU A 113 -3.82 -0.84 5.50
C GLU A 113 -5.15 -1.40 4.97
N ASN A 114 -5.51 -1.06 3.73
CA ASN A 114 -6.70 -1.59 3.09
C ASN A 114 -6.58 -3.10 2.84
N ALA A 115 -5.44 -3.58 2.35
CA ALA A 115 -5.20 -5.01 2.14
C ALA A 115 -5.31 -5.79 3.46
N ILE A 116 -4.77 -5.27 4.55
CA ILE A 116 -4.88 -5.88 5.88
C ILE A 116 -6.33 -5.88 6.37
N SER A 117 -7.05 -4.76 6.19
CA SER A 117 -8.46 -4.64 6.54
C SER A 117 -9.33 -5.62 5.75
N GLU A 118 -9.03 -5.86 4.47
CA GLU A 118 -9.70 -6.87 3.65
C GLU A 118 -9.43 -8.28 4.18
N LEU A 119 -8.17 -8.61 4.50
CA LEU A 119 -7.80 -9.90 5.09
C LEU A 119 -8.48 -10.15 6.43
N GLN A 120 -8.68 -9.10 7.23
CA GLN A 120 -9.41 -9.16 8.49
C GLN A 120 -10.93 -9.16 8.29
N SER A 121 -11.46 -8.56 7.23
CA SER A 121 -12.91 -8.53 6.97
C SER A 121 -13.43 -9.89 6.50
N ASP A 122 -12.57 -10.69 5.87
CA ASP A 122 -12.84 -12.10 5.55
C ASP A 122 -12.69 -13.02 6.76
N SER A 123 -12.36 -12.50 7.95
CA SER A 123 -12.29 -13.27 9.19
C SER A 123 -13.69 -13.55 9.76
N GLY A 124 -14.01 -14.83 9.92
CA GLY A 124 -15.31 -15.34 10.37
C GLY A 124 -15.20 -16.79 10.82
N GLU A 125 -16.31 -17.41 11.19
CA GLU A 125 -16.31 -18.81 11.66
C GLU A 125 -15.81 -19.74 10.53
N GLY A 126 -14.58 -20.28 10.69
CA GLY A 126 -13.91 -21.11 9.68
C GLY A 126 -12.90 -20.36 8.77
N ALA A 127 -12.65 -19.07 8.99
CA ALA A 127 -11.60 -18.34 8.28
C ALA A 127 -10.20 -18.82 8.71
N ALA A 128 -9.26 -18.80 7.77
CA ALA A 128 -7.87 -19.15 8.05
C ALA A 128 -7.16 -18.08 8.88
N ILE A 129 -7.42 -16.78 8.62
CA ILE A 129 -6.86 -15.66 9.38
C ILE A 129 -7.85 -15.22 10.46
N VAL A 130 -7.37 -15.11 11.70
CA VAL A 130 -8.17 -14.70 12.87
C VAL A 130 -7.86 -13.25 13.25
N SER A 131 -6.58 -12.89 13.30
CA SER A 131 -6.14 -11.51 13.55
C SER A 131 -4.76 -11.26 12.96
N LEU A 132 -4.42 -9.99 12.80
CA LEU A 132 -3.16 -9.54 12.22
C LEU A 132 -2.68 -8.29 12.96
N ASP A 133 -1.46 -8.34 13.49
CA ASP A 133 -0.78 -7.25 14.20
C ASP A 133 0.52 -6.88 13.48
N TYR A 134 0.89 -5.60 13.48
CA TYR A 134 1.99 -5.07 12.69
C TYR A 134 2.37 -3.66 13.13
N ASP A 135 3.61 -3.28 12.80
CA ASP A 135 4.07 -1.90 12.93
C ASP A 135 3.66 -1.08 11.70
N ARG A 136 2.72 -0.14 11.90
CA ARG A 136 2.16 0.72 10.86
C ARG A 136 3.16 1.72 10.28
N ASP A 137 4.24 2.01 11.01
CA ASP A 137 5.25 2.97 10.56
C ASP A 137 6.29 2.32 9.63
N THR A 138 6.46 1.00 9.71
CA THR A 138 7.56 0.30 9.02
C THR A 138 7.12 -0.83 8.10
N PHE A 139 6.03 -1.53 8.42
CA PHE A 139 5.54 -2.68 7.65
C PHE A 139 6.60 -3.78 7.41
N GLN A 140 7.56 -3.94 8.34
CA GLN A 140 8.63 -4.94 8.25
C GLN A 140 8.29 -6.27 8.92
N SER A 141 7.27 -6.32 9.78
CA SER A 141 6.87 -7.54 10.47
C SER A 141 5.36 -7.57 10.67
N TYR A 142 4.81 -8.77 10.51
CA TYR A 142 3.40 -9.08 10.68
C TYR A 142 3.26 -10.32 11.55
N ASP A 143 2.48 -10.21 12.61
CA ASP A 143 2.07 -11.32 13.45
C ASP A 143 0.65 -11.72 13.04
N ILE A 144 0.54 -12.85 12.34
CA ILE A 144 -0.72 -13.35 11.80
C ILE A 144 -1.19 -14.51 12.67
N THR A 145 -2.24 -14.28 13.45
CA THR A 145 -2.92 -15.36 14.18
C THR A 145 -3.85 -16.08 13.23
N VAL A 146 -3.72 -17.39 13.14
CA VAL A 146 -4.45 -18.24 12.20
C VAL A 146 -5.13 -19.41 12.88
N ASN A 147 -6.26 -19.84 12.34
CA ASN A 147 -6.76 -21.19 12.57
C ASN A 147 -5.90 -22.15 11.76
N LYS A 148 -4.96 -22.83 12.43
CA LYS A 148 -3.96 -23.66 11.75
C LYS A 148 -4.57 -24.73 10.84
N ALA A 149 -5.66 -25.37 11.25
CA ALA A 149 -6.30 -26.41 10.44
C ALA A 149 -6.97 -25.84 9.18
N ALA A 150 -7.58 -24.66 9.27
CA ALA A 150 -8.15 -23.96 8.11
C ALA A 150 -7.05 -23.40 7.19
N TYR A 151 -5.95 -22.90 7.76
CA TYR A 151 -4.77 -22.46 7.01
C TYR A 151 -4.11 -23.61 6.24
N GLU A 152 -3.89 -24.77 6.86
CA GLU A 152 -3.30 -25.94 6.19
C GLU A 152 -4.24 -26.58 5.15
N ALA A 153 -5.55 -26.36 5.29
CA ALA A 153 -6.56 -26.79 4.33
C ALA A 153 -6.82 -25.77 3.21
N ASP A 154 -6.27 -24.55 3.32
CA ASP A 154 -6.41 -23.50 2.32
C ASP A 154 -5.65 -23.88 1.04
N ASP A 155 -6.25 -23.63 -0.13
CA ASP A 155 -5.65 -23.92 -1.44
C ASP A 155 -4.57 -22.88 -1.83
N GLY A 156 -3.94 -22.22 -0.85
CA GLY A 156 -2.87 -21.24 -1.02
C GLY A 156 -3.32 -19.79 -1.22
N ALA A 157 -4.60 -19.47 -0.99
CA ALA A 157 -5.12 -18.11 -1.04
C ALA A 157 -4.46 -17.21 0.01
N VAL A 158 -4.27 -17.71 1.23
CA VAL A 158 -3.58 -16.97 2.30
C VAL A 158 -2.12 -16.71 1.93
N GLY A 159 -1.43 -17.70 1.34
CA GLY A 159 -0.06 -17.54 0.86
C GLY A 159 0.05 -16.47 -0.23
N LEU A 160 -0.90 -16.42 -1.16
CA LEU A 160 -0.95 -15.39 -2.20
C LEU A 160 -1.22 -13.99 -1.61
N ALA A 161 -2.07 -13.89 -0.59
CA ALA A 161 -2.32 -12.63 0.11
C ALA A 161 -1.06 -12.13 0.84
N ILE A 162 -0.37 -13.01 1.57
CA ILE A 162 0.91 -12.71 2.23
C ILE A 162 1.94 -12.23 1.20
N PHE A 163 2.03 -12.90 0.06
CA PHE A 163 2.93 -12.49 -1.03
C PHE A 163 2.58 -11.09 -1.56
N GLY A 164 1.30 -10.82 -1.86
CA GLY A 164 0.87 -9.49 -2.33
C GLY A 164 1.17 -8.38 -1.32
N LEU A 165 0.88 -8.63 -0.05
CA LEU A 165 1.19 -7.72 1.06
C LEU A 165 2.69 -7.45 1.16
N SER A 166 3.52 -8.50 1.03
CA SER A 166 4.98 -8.35 1.08
C SER A 166 5.51 -7.43 -0.02
N MET A 167 4.97 -7.50 -1.24
CA MET A 167 5.40 -6.65 -2.35
C MET A 167 5.10 -5.17 -2.07
N GLN A 168 3.92 -4.87 -1.53
CA GLN A 168 3.53 -3.51 -1.18
C GLN A 168 4.41 -2.97 -0.05
N SER A 169 4.66 -3.77 0.99
CA SER A 169 5.48 -3.40 2.12
C SER A 169 6.95 -3.20 1.75
N ILE A 170 7.51 -4.05 0.88
CA ILE A 170 8.87 -3.87 0.34
C ILE A 170 8.97 -2.54 -0.42
N MET A 171 7.97 -2.19 -1.23
CA MET A 171 7.99 -0.93 -1.97
C MET A 171 7.85 0.29 -1.03
N TYR A 172 7.04 0.19 0.02
CA TYR A 172 6.98 1.21 1.07
C TYR A 172 8.36 1.40 1.75
N GLN A 173 9.08 0.31 2.03
CA GLN A 173 10.43 0.34 2.57
C GLN A 173 11.43 1.03 1.62
N VAL A 174 11.33 0.79 0.31
CA VAL A 174 12.14 1.50 -0.71
C VAL A 174 11.89 3.01 -0.64
N TYR A 175 10.62 3.45 -0.61
CA TYR A 175 10.28 4.87 -0.57
C TYR A 175 10.60 5.56 0.75
N THR A 176 10.66 4.81 1.85
CA THR A 176 11.11 5.33 3.15
C THR A 176 12.63 5.30 3.30
N GLY A 177 13.35 4.73 2.33
CA GLY A 177 14.82 4.74 2.29
C GLY A 177 15.46 3.69 3.20
N VAL A 178 14.78 2.57 3.45
CA VAL A 178 15.37 1.42 4.14
C VAL A 178 16.56 0.91 3.32
N GLU A 179 17.69 0.70 3.99
CA GLU A 179 18.90 0.15 3.38
C GLU A 179 18.64 -1.24 2.77
N GLU A 180 19.24 -1.53 1.61
CA GLU A 180 19.01 -2.77 0.85
C GLU A 180 19.12 -4.04 1.70
N THR A 181 20.12 -4.10 2.60
CA THR A 181 20.35 -5.29 3.46
C THR A 181 19.26 -5.51 4.50
N ASN A 182 18.39 -4.52 4.72
CA ASN A 182 17.30 -4.54 5.68
C ASN A 182 15.94 -4.60 5.01
N ILE A 183 15.85 -4.46 3.68
CA ILE A 183 14.59 -4.57 2.95
C ILE A 183 14.10 -6.01 3.01
N SER A 184 13.13 -6.25 3.87
CA SER A 184 12.50 -7.55 4.06
C SER A 184 11.21 -7.40 4.85
N VAL A 185 10.37 -8.43 4.79
CA VAL A 185 9.13 -8.51 5.55
C VAL A 185 9.05 -9.88 6.20
N ALA A 186 8.92 -9.90 7.51
CA ALA A 186 8.68 -11.10 8.29
C ALA A 186 7.18 -11.32 8.53
N PHE A 187 6.72 -12.55 8.33
CA PHE A 187 5.36 -12.99 8.64
C PHE A 187 5.44 -14.13 9.64
N ASN A 188 5.07 -13.87 10.90
CA ASN A 188 5.02 -14.87 11.96
C ASN A 188 3.61 -15.46 12.02
N LEU A 189 3.47 -16.74 11.70
CA LEU A 189 2.20 -17.44 11.78
C LEU A 189 2.02 -18.04 13.16
N ILE A 190 0.99 -17.57 13.87
CA ILE A 190 0.68 -17.93 15.25
C ILE A 190 -0.56 -18.82 15.25
N ASP A 191 -0.47 -20.00 15.87
CA ASP A 191 -1.63 -20.88 16.02
C ASP A 191 -2.57 -20.32 17.09
N GLU A 192 -3.81 -19.99 16.72
CA GLU A 192 -4.81 -19.44 17.64
C GLU A 192 -5.05 -20.32 18.88
N SER A 193 -4.85 -21.63 18.77
CA SER A 193 -5.13 -22.60 19.84
C SER A 193 -4.06 -22.64 20.91
N THR A 194 -2.81 -22.33 20.55
CA THR A 194 -1.65 -22.44 21.44
C THR A 194 -1.03 -21.08 21.76
N GLY A 195 -1.21 -20.09 20.88
CA GLY A 195 -0.52 -18.80 20.95
C GLY A 195 0.96 -18.88 20.57
N GLU A 196 1.43 -20.01 20.02
CA GLU A 196 2.82 -20.21 19.62
C GLU A 196 3.01 -19.93 18.13
N VAL A 197 4.15 -19.31 17.79
CA VAL A 197 4.61 -19.20 16.39
C VAL A 197 4.98 -20.60 15.91
N PHE A 198 4.31 -21.08 14.87
CA PHE A 198 4.60 -22.39 14.28
C PHE A 198 5.35 -22.29 12.94
N ASP A 199 5.34 -21.11 12.32
CA ASP A 199 6.07 -20.82 11.08
C ASP A 199 6.43 -19.33 11.01
N THR A 200 7.57 -19.03 10.39
CA THR A 200 8.00 -17.67 10.08
C THR A 200 8.49 -17.63 8.64
N GLN A 201 7.87 -16.76 7.84
CA GLN A 201 8.23 -16.55 6.44
C GLN A 201 8.88 -15.18 6.30
N THR A 202 10.03 -15.09 5.63
CA THR A 202 10.70 -13.81 5.37
C THR A 202 10.83 -13.61 3.87
N LEU A 203 10.33 -12.47 3.39
CA LEU A 203 10.30 -12.11 1.97
C LEU A 203 11.08 -10.81 1.70
N PRO A 204 11.90 -10.72 0.63
CA PRO A 204 12.30 -11.84 -0.22
C PRO A 204 13.13 -12.86 0.60
N GLU A 205 13.07 -14.13 0.21
CA GLU A 205 13.93 -15.15 0.85
C GLU A 205 15.40 -14.77 0.66
N ALA A 206 16.21 -14.95 1.71
CA ALA A 206 17.65 -14.76 1.61
C ALA A 206 18.22 -15.71 0.54
N GLN A 207 18.84 -15.16 -0.50
CA GLN A 207 19.43 -15.92 -1.62
C GLN A 207 20.79 -16.54 -1.28
#